data_AF-A0A2U3JYM6-F1
#
_entry.id   AF-A0A2U3JYM6-F1
#
_cell.length_a   1.000
_cell.length_b   1.000
_cell.length_c   1.000
_cell.angle_alpha   90.00
_cell.angle_beta   90.00
_cell.angle_gamma   90.00
#
_symmetry.space_group_name_H-M   'P 1'
#
loop_
_entity.id
_entity.type
_entity.pdbx_description
1 polymer ?
#
loop_
_entity_poly.entity_id
_entity_poly.type
_entity_poly.pdbx_seq_one_letter_code
_entity_poly.pdbx_strand_id
1 'polypeptide(L)'
;MGCVSAKKIIIKLNSSQKCLKTNVEDMVPILAVEVLAKRKITDCFSDRDLETILNVGLNAISSIIAGKFQEEFSYQGDLVYKSISIEQIVDSVLAIIIAENERIESELLLKSFRSGFSTAIQEGETEEEKLALFVQEFCFHLLYFLILESTIEALHDVYPEVSMRNLEKLIRDSARRIVNINLIEDIQKLITGQINVSNLVSIFKDNAIKVKVGEF
;
A
#
# COMPACT_ATOMS: atom_id res chain seq x y z
N MET A 1 27.18 1.03 -9.63
CA MET A 1 27.10 1.18 -8.15
C MET A 1 26.69 2.60 -7.85
N GLY A 2 25.49 2.79 -7.30
CA GLY A 2 24.96 4.09 -6.92
C GLY A 2 23.73 3.87 -6.06
N CYS A 3 23.90 3.90 -4.74
CA CYS A 3 22.80 3.90 -3.77
C CYS A 3 21.91 5.11 -4.02
N VAL A 4 20.66 4.89 -4.43
CA VAL A 4 19.60 5.89 -4.23
C VAL A 4 19.09 5.66 -2.81
N SER A 5 19.79 6.28 -1.85
CA SER A 5 19.33 6.34 -0.46
C SER A 5 17.98 7.06 -0.45
N ALA A 6 16.92 6.35 -0.04
CA ALA A 6 15.63 6.97 0.26
C ALA A 6 15.88 8.07 1.28
N LYS A 7 15.78 9.34 0.85
CA LYS A 7 15.93 10.49 1.74
C LYS A 7 14.79 10.41 2.77
N LYS A 8 15.11 10.03 4.01
CA LYS A 8 14.20 10.10 5.14
C LYS A 8 13.84 11.58 5.36
N ILE A 9 12.70 12.02 4.80
CA ILE A 9 12.14 13.34 5.07
C ILE A 9 11.52 13.28 6.46
N ILE A 10 12.24 13.76 7.46
CA ILE A 10 11.71 13.97 8.82
C ILE A 10 10.90 15.27 8.78
N ILE A 11 9.59 15.18 8.97
CA ILE A 11 8.76 16.36 9.15
C ILE A 11 9.07 16.94 10.54
N LYS A 12 9.83 18.03 10.58
CA LYS A 12 10.01 18.83 11.79
C LYS A 12 8.73 19.62 12.04
N LEU A 13 7.94 19.20 13.03
CA LEU A 13 6.89 20.02 13.60
C LEU A 13 7.56 21.25 14.24
N ASN A 14 7.39 22.43 13.64
CA ASN A 14 8.04 23.65 14.13
C ASN A 14 7.52 23.98 15.53
N SER A 15 8.43 24.39 16.41
CA SER A 15 8.15 24.74 17.80
C SER A 15 7.14 25.89 17.98
N SER A 16 6.75 26.58 16.92
CA SER A 16 5.65 27.56 16.89
C SER A 16 4.25 26.91 16.84
N GLN A 17 4.14 25.62 16.49
CA GLN A 17 2.92 24.82 16.67
C GLN A 17 2.77 24.29 18.12
N LYS A 18 3.76 24.49 19.01
CA LYS A 18 3.64 24.20 20.45
C LYS A 18 2.49 24.97 21.14
N CYS A 19 1.93 26.00 20.51
CA CYS A 19 0.88 26.84 21.08
C CYS A 19 -0.56 26.48 20.66
N LEU A 20 -0.79 25.44 19.87
CA LEU A 20 -2.13 24.90 19.68
C LEU A 20 -2.13 23.46 20.20
N LYS A 21 -2.75 23.24 21.36
CA LYS A 21 -3.14 21.91 21.85
C LYS A 21 -4.24 21.34 20.93
N THR A 22 -3.93 21.15 19.66
CA THR A 22 -4.79 20.40 18.75
C THR A 22 -4.69 18.93 19.16
N ASN A 23 -5.84 18.26 19.29
CA ASN A 23 -5.89 16.86 19.69
C ASN A 23 -5.10 16.03 18.67
N VAL A 24 -4.39 15.00 19.13
CA VAL A 24 -3.62 14.09 18.25
C VAL A 24 -4.51 13.48 17.17
N GLU A 25 -5.79 13.26 17.48
CA GLU A 25 -6.82 12.76 16.57
C GLU A 25 -7.08 13.70 15.38
N ASP A 26 -6.97 15.01 15.58
CA ASP A 26 -7.14 16.02 14.53
C ASP A 26 -5.83 16.23 13.76
N MET A 27 -4.68 16.03 14.41
CA MET A 27 -3.36 16.30 13.84
C MET A 27 -2.88 15.20 12.91
N VAL A 28 -3.16 13.93 13.23
CA VAL A 28 -2.71 12.78 12.43
C VAL A 28 -3.24 12.83 10.98
N PRO A 29 -4.53 13.10 10.72
CA PRO A 29 -5.04 13.24 9.35
C PRO A 29 -4.34 14.36 8.57
N ILE A 30 -4.11 15.51 9.20
CA ILE A 30 -3.40 16.66 8.58
C ILE A 30 -1.99 16.25 8.20
N LEU A 31 -1.27 15.58 9.11
CA LEU A 31 0.09 15.11 8.83
C LEU A 31 0.14 14.03 7.76
N ALA A 32 -0.83 13.11 7.74
CA ALA A 32 -0.94 12.10 6.70
C ALA A 32 -1.01 12.76 5.31
N VAL A 33 -1.86 13.78 5.15
CA VAL A 33 -1.96 14.56 3.91
C VAL A 33 -0.65 15.26 3.58
N GLU A 34 -0.05 15.95 4.55
CA GLU A 34 1.21 16.65 4.33
C GLU A 34 2.34 15.72 3.90
N VAL A 35 2.43 14.53 4.49
CA VAL A 35 3.42 13.52 4.09
C VAL A 35 3.19 13.12 2.66
N LEU A 36 1.96 12.75 2.29
CA LEU A 36 1.69 12.26 0.94
C LEU A 36 1.95 13.35 -0.12
N ALA A 37 1.62 14.61 0.20
CA ALA A 37 1.93 15.75 -0.65
C ALA A 37 3.45 16.04 -0.75
N LYS A 38 4.19 15.92 0.36
CA LYS A 38 5.64 16.20 0.41
C LYS A 38 6.50 15.08 -0.14
N ARG A 39 6.19 13.82 0.20
CA ARG A 39 6.95 12.64 -0.23
C ARG A 39 6.75 12.31 -1.69
N LYS A 40 5.71 12.88 -2.34
CA LYS A 40 5.20 12.58 -3.69
C LYS A 40 5.42 11.12 -4.04
N ILE A 41 4.39 10.28 -4.10
CA ILE A 41 4.56 8.83 -4.40
C ILE A 41 5.51 8.55 -5.59
N THR A 42 5.58 9.46 -6.58
CA THR A 42 6.57 9.51 -7.67
C THR A 42 8.05 9.41 -7.26
N ASP A 43 8.42 9.97 -6.11
CA ASP A 43 9.79 10.07 -5.63
C ASP A 43 10.17 8.81 -4.83
N CYS A 44 9.16 8.04 -4.41
CA CYS A 44 9.35 6.78 -3.69
C CYS A 44 9.43 5.59 -4.65
N PHE A 45 8.56 5.56 -5.67
CA PHE A 45 8.42 4.41 -6.59
C PHE A 45 8.13 4.88 -8.02
N SER A 46 8.57 4.10 -9.01
CA SER A 46 8.21 4.37 -10.40
C SER A 46 6.82 3.85 -10.76
N ASP A 47 6.20 4.44 -11.78
CA ASP A 47 4.88 3.99 -12.28
C ASP A 47 4.94 2.55 -12.75
N ARG A 48 6.04 2.20 -13.43
CA ARG A 48 6.30 0.83 -13.85
C ARG A 48 6.30 -0.14 -12.67
N ASP A 49 6.92 0.21 -11.53
CA ASP A 49 6.98 -0.71 -10.38
C ASP A 49 5.59 -0.94 -9.77
N LEU A 50 4.78 0.13 -9.66
CA LEU A 50 3.39 0.04 -9.20
C LEU A 50 2.53 -0.77 -10.17
N GLU A 51 2.63 -0.49 -11.47
CA GLU A 51 1.92 -1.22 -12.52
C GLU A 51 2.29 -2.70 -12.52
N THR A 52 3.58 -3.02 -12.44
CA THR A 52 4.07 -4.40 -12.36
C THR A 52 3.48 -5.13 -11.17
N ILE A 53 3.58 -4.58 -9.96
CA ILE A 53 3.09 -5.23 -8.75
C ILE A 53 1.58 -5.48 -8.82
N LEU A 54 0.81 -4.49 -9.29
CA LEU A 54 -0.63 -4.62 -9.42
C LEU A 54 -0.99 -5.67 -10.49
N ASN A 55 -0.38 -5.62 -11.66
CA ASN A 55 -0.66 -6.58 -12.74
C ASN A 55 -0.30 -8.01 -12.32
N VAL A 56 0.89 -8.23 -11.76
CA VAL A 56 1.33 -9.56 -11.33
C VAL A 56 0.46 -10.08 -10.18
N GLY A 57 0.08 -9.22 -9.24
CA GLY A 57 -0.83 -9.60 -8.15
C GLY A 57 -2.24 -9.98 -8.63
N LEU A 58 -2.82 -9.18 -9.52
CA LEU A 58 -4.12 -9.48 -10.12
C LEU A 58 -4.08 -10.80 -10.90
N ASN A 59 -3.07 -10.97 -11.74
CA ASN A 59 -2.87 -12.21 -12.49
C ASN A 59 -2.74 -13.40 -11.55
N ALA A 60 -1.90 -13.32 -10.51
CA ALA A 60 -1.71 -14.39 -9.55
C ALA A 60 -3.01 -14.80 -8.85
N ILE A 61 -3.87 -13.84 -8.48
CA ILE A 61 -5.19 -14.13 -7.89
C ILE A 61 -6.07 -14.88 -8.89
N SER A 62 -6.16 -14.41 -10.13
CA SER A 62 -6.91 -15.10 -11.18
C SER A 62 -6.37 -16.51 -11.44
N SER A 63 -5.05 -16.71 -11.46
CA SER A 63 -4.43 -18.03 -11.63
C SER A 63 -4.71 -18.97 -10.47
N ILE A 64 -4.77 -18.48 -9.22
CA ILE A 64 -5.16 -19.27 -8.05
C ILE A 64 -6.60 -19.73 -8.19
N ILE A 65 -7.51 -18.82 -8.53
CA ILE A 65 -8.95 -19.11 -8.69
C ILE A 65 -9.17 -20.11 -9.84
N ALA A 66 -8.47 -19.95 -10.95
CA ALA A 66 -8.52 -20.85 -12.09
C ALA A 66 -7.84 -22.21 -11.85
N GLY A 67 -7.15 -22.40 -10.72
CA GLY A 67 -6.40 -23.62 -10.42
C GLY A 67 -5.12 -23.79 -11.25
N LYS A 68 -4.60 -22.71 -11.85
CA LYS A 68 -3.42 -22.68 -12.75
C LYS A 68 -2.16 -22.11 -12.13
N PHE A 69 -2.21 -21.72 -10.85
CA PHE A 69 -1.09 -21.05 -10.18
C PHE A 69 0.24 -21.81 -10.29
N GLN A 70 0.24 -23.14 -10.17
CA GLN A 70 1.46 -23.94 -10.26
C GLN A 70 2.12 -23.86 -11.66
N GLU A 71 1.30 -23.87 -12.72
CA GLU A 71 1.75 -23.81 -14.11
C GLU A 71 2.31 -22.42 -14.44
N GLU A 72 1.62 -21.37 -14.00
CA GLU A 72 1.94 -19.99 -14.37
C GLU A 72 3.03 -19.38 -13.48
N PHE A 73 3.15 -19.81 -12.22
CA PHE A 73 4.12 -19.25 -11.27
C PHE A 73 5.29 -20.19 -10.96
N SER A 74 5.49 -21.23 -11.79
CA SER A 74 6.62 -22.17 -11.74
C SER A 74 6.90 -22.72 -10.32
N TYR A 75 5.84 -23.00 -9.56
CA TYR A 75 5.97 -23.47 -8.18
C TYR A 75 6.45 -24.93 -8.18
N GLN A 76 7.74 -25.16 -7.90
CA GLN A 76 8.35 -26.50 -7.80
C GLN A 76 8.13 -27.17 -6.44
N GLY A 77 6.90 -27.12 -5.91
CA GLY A 77 6.53 -27.89 -4.73
C GLY A 77 5.73 -29.13 -5.13
N ASP A 78 6.24 -30.32 -4.83
CA ASP A 78 5.49 -31.58 -4.93
C ASP A 78 4.24 -31.51 -4.04
N LEU A 79 3.07 -31.15 -4.57
CA LEU A 79 1.86 -31.08 -3.74
C LEU A 79 0.63 -31.65 -4.44
N VAL A 80 0.30 -32.87 -4.00
CA VAL A 80 -1.06 -33.21 -3.57
C VAL A 80 -1.70 -31.97 -2.94
N TYR A 81 -2.82 -31.51 -3.51
CA TYR A 81 -3.59 -30.26 -3.34
C TYR A 81 -3.92 -29.75 -1.91
N LYS A 82 -3.24 -30.19 -0.83
CA LYS A 82 -3.65 -29.99 0.57
C LYS A 82 -2.74 -29.16 1.47
N SER A 83 -1.58 -28.64 1.05
CA SER A 83 -0.75 -27.87 2.00
C SER A 83 0.23 -26.85 1.38
N ILE A 84 -0.23 -25.97 0.49
CA ILE A 84 0.53 -24.74 0.20
C ILE A 84 0.09 -23.68 1.23
N SER A 85 1.04 -23.14 1.99
CA SER A 85 0.79 -22.00 2.89
C SER A 85 0.66 -20.70 2.10
N ILE A 86 -0.08 -19.72 2.64
CA ILE A 86 -0.26 -18.42 1.98
C ILE A 86 1.08 -17.70 1.85
N GLU A 87 1.97 -17.87 2.83
CA GLU A 87 3.32 -17.35 2.81
C GLU A 87 4.12 -17.86 1.60
N GLN A 88 4.01 -19.16 1.29
CA GLN A 88 4.66 -19.76 0.11
C GLN A 88 4.08 -19.22 -1.21
N ILE A 89 2.76 -19.01 -1.29
CA ILE A 89 2.13 -18.40 -2.46
C ILE A 89 2.69 -16.99 -2.65
N VAL A 90 2.66 -16.17 -1.61
CA VAL A 90 3.16 -14.80 -1.65
C VAL A 90 4.63 -14.75 -2.06
N ASP A 91 5.48 -15.60 -1.46
CA ASP A 91 6.91 -15.64 -1.76
C ASP A 91 7.17 -16.03 -3.22
N SER A 92 6.36 -16.93 -3.78
CA SER A 92 6.47 -17.33 -5.19
C SER A 92 6.10 -16.20 -6.14
N VAL A 93 5.02 -15.46 -5.84
CA VAL A 93 4.64 -14.29 -6.64
C VAL A 93 5.69 -13.18 -6.53
N LEU A 94 6.18 -12.91 -5.32
CA LEU A 94 7.26 -11.94 -5.10
C LEU A 94 8.55 -12.32 -5.84
N ALA A 95 8.90 -13.60 -5.88
CA ALA A 95 10.06 -14.08 -6.63
C ALA A 95 9.93 -13.77 -8.13
N ILE A 96 8.73 -13.91 -8.71
CA ILE A 96 8.48 -13.55 -10.11
C ILE A 96 8.55 -12.05 -10.32
N ILE A 97 7.92 -11.26 -9.44
CA ILE A 97 8.00 -9.79 -9.48
C ILE A 97 9.47 -9.33 -9.51
N ILE A 98 10.33 -9.94 -8.68
CA ILE A 98 11.75 -9.62 -8.58
C ILE A 98 12.54 -10.14 -9.80
N ALA A 99 12.22 -11.34 -10.31
CA ALA A 99 12.93 -11.96 -11.41
C ALA A 99 12.64 -11.33 -12.77
N GLU A 100 11.38 -10.95 -13.03
CA GLU A 100 10.95 -10.33 -14.29
C GLU A 100 11.34 -8.86 -14.38
N ASN A 101 11.57 -8.21 -13.25
CA ASN A 101 11.84 -6.78 -13.19
C ASN A 101 13.12 -6.55 -12.39
N GLU A 102 14.25 -6.47 -13.10
CA GLU A 102 15.53 -6.03 -12.55
C GLU A 102 15.31 -4.75 -11.70
N ARG A 103 15.26 -4.93 -10.37
CA ARG A 103 15.16 -3.93 -9.30
C ARG A 103 13.79 -3.29 -8.98
N ILE A 104 12.81 -4.08 -8.55
CA ILE A 104 11.93 -3.56 -7.49
C ILE A 104 12.65 -3.73 -6.16
N GLU A 105 13.44 -2.72 -5.76
CA GLU A 105 14.21 -2.71 -4.49
C GLU A 105 13.41 -2.11 -3.32
N SER A 106 12.21 -1.58 -3.57
CA SER A 106 11.39 -0.96 -2.53
C SER A 106 10.82 -1.99 -1.57
N GLU A 107 11.43 -2.13 -0.39
CA GLU A 107 10.91 -2.94 0.71
C GLU A 107 9.47 -2.56 1.09
N LEU A 108 9.13 -1.26 0.99
CA LEU A 108 7.80 -0.77 1.32
C LEU A 108 6.76 -1.31 0.33
N LEU A 109 7.04 -1.29 -0.97
CA LEU A 109 6.17 -1.86 -1.99
C LEU A 109 5.96 -3.36 -1.80
N LEU A 110 7.05 -4.10 -1.58
CA LEU A 110 6.99 -5.55 -1.39
C LEU A 110 6.23 -5.91 -0.10
N LYS A 111 6.40 -5.12 0.96
CA LYS A 111 5.67 -5.28 2.22
C LYS A 111 4.17 -5.00 2.03
N SER A 112 3.81 -3.93 1.32
CA SER A 112 2.42 -3.62 1.00
C SER A 112 1.78 -4.68 0.12
N PHE A 113 2.52 -5.20 -0.86
CA PHE A 113 2.07 -6.33 -1.68
C PHE A 113 1.78 -7.55 -0.82
N ARG A 114 2.73 -7.97 0.02
CA ARG A 114 2.58 -9.12 0.91
C ARG A 114 1.31 -8.99 1.76
N SER A 115 1.11 -7.83 2.39
CA SER A 115 -0.07 -7.60 3.22
C SER A 115 -1.37 -7.63 2.40
N GLY A 116 -1.45 -6.88 1.30
CA GLY A 116 -2.67 -6.82 0.50
C GLY A 116 -3.04 -8.14 -0.18
N PHE A 117 -2.04 -8.86 -0.68
CA PHE A 117 -2.24 -10.15 -1.34
C PHE A 117 -2.69 -11.22 -0.34
N SER A 118 -2.05 -11.31 0.83
CA SER A 118 -2.47 -12.25 1.88
C SER A 118 -3.91 -12.02 2.31
N THR A 119 -4.30 -10.76 2.55
CA THR A 119 -5.68 -10.42 2.93
C THR A 119 -6.67 -10.82 1.86
N ALA A 120 -6.41 -10.50 0.59
CA ALA A 120 -7.28 -10.86 -0.52
C ALA A 120 -7.53 -12.37 -0.63
N ILE A 121 -6.46 -13.17 -0.50
CA ILE A 121 -6.57 -14.64 -0.58
C ILE A 121 -7.37 -15.21 0.60
N GLN A 122 -7.21 -14.64 1.79
CA GLN A 122 -7.84 -15.12 3.03
C GLN A 122 -9.31 -14.71 3.17
N GLU A 123 -9.64 -13.47 2.81
CA GLU A 123 -10.92 -12.86 3.20
C GLU A 123 -11.94 -12.75 2.06
N GLY A 124 -11.50 -12.75 0.79
CA GLY A 124 -12.43 -12.67 -0.34
C GLY A 124 -13.15 -13.99 -0.61
N GLU A 125 -14.46 -13.95 -0.86
CA GLU A 125 -15.28 -15.14 -1.14
C GLU A 125 -15.42 -15.38 -2.66
N THR A 126 -15.58 -14.31 -3.44
CA THR A 126 -15.71 -14.35 -4.90
C THR A 126 -14.45 -13.86 -5.62
N GLU A 127 -14.36 -14.11 -6.93
CA GLU A 127 -13.23 -13.60 -7.75
C GLU A 127 -13.17 -12.08 -7.73
N GLU A 128 -14.29 -11.40 -8.00
CA GLU A 128 -14.36 -9.94 -8.01
C GLU A 128 -13.97 -9.34 -6.65
N GLU A 129 -14.43 -9.93 -5.55
CA GLU A 129 -14.07 -9.49 -4.19
C GLU A 129 -12.59 -9.70 -3.90
N LYS A 130 -12.01 -10.85 -4.26
CA LYS A 130 -10.57 -11.09 -4.06
C LYS A 130 -9.73 -10.08 -4.83
N LEU A 131 -10.08 -9.80 -6.08
CA LEU A 131 -9.36 -8.83 -6.90
C LEU A 131 -9.52 -7.40 -6.34
N ALA A 132 -10.73 -7.00 -5.96
CA ALA A 132 -10.99 -5.68 -5.37
C ALA A 132 -10.26 -5.51 -4.03
N LEU A 133 -10.35 -6.50 -3.14
CA LEU A 133 -9.68 -6.50 -1.83
C LEU A 133 -8.17 -6.41 -1.99
N PHE A 134 -7.57 -7.11 -2.96
CA PHE A 134 -6.14 -7.02 -3.19
C PHE A 134 -5.70 -5.60 -3.49
N VAL A 135 -6.36 -4.94 -4.45
CA VAL A 135 -5.99 -3.59 -4.86
C VAL A 135 -6.25 -2.59 -3.72
N GLN A 136 -7.38 -2.74 -3.02
CA GLN A 136 -7.74 -1.88 -1.89
C GLN A 136 -6.72 -1.99 -0.74
N GLU A 137 -6.41 -3.22 -0.32
CA GLU A 137 -5.49 -3.47 0.78
C GLU A 137 -4.05 -3.12 0.41
N PHE A 138 -3.63 -3.40 -0.82
CA PHE A 138 -2.31 -2.98 -1.31
C PHE A 138 -2.15 -1.46 -1.22
N CYS A 139 -3.10 -0.69 -1.78
CA CYS A 139 -3.08 0.77 -1.74
C CYS A 139 -3.11 1.30 -0.30
N PHE A 140 -3.94 0.70 0.56
CA PHE A 140 -4.03 1.07 1.96
C PHE A 140 -2.70 0.85 2.70
N HIS A 141 -2.10 -0.33 2.57
CA HIS A 141 -0.84 -0.65 3.23
C HIS A 141 0.31 0.23 2.73
N LEU A 142 0.32 0.55 1.43
CA LEU A 142 1.27 1.47 0.82
C LEU A 142 1.19 2.87 1.45
N LEU A 143 -0.02 3.45 1.54
CA LEU A 143 -0.21 4.74 2.19
C LEU A 143 0.12 4.69 3.68
N TYR A 144 -0.32 3.65 4.38
CA TYR A 144 -0.07 3.45 5.80
C TYR A 144 1.43 3.45 6.11
N PHE A 145 2.22 2.64 5.40
CA PHE A 145 3.66 2.57 5.65
C PHE A 145 4.38 3.87 5.29
N LEU A 146 3.97 4.55 4.20
CA LEU A 146 4.53 5.85 3.83
C LEU A 146 4.32 6.92 4.91
N ILE A 147 3.10 6.99 5.45
CA ILE A 147 2.74 7.93 6.51
C ILE A 147 3.50 7.57 7.78
N LEU A 148 3.42 6.29 8.20
CA LEU A 148 4.04 5.80 9.43
C LEU A 148 5.54 6.08 9.49
N GLU A 149 6.27 5.74 8.43
CA GLU A 149 7.73 5.94 8.35
C GLU A 149 8.13 7.43 8.48
N SER A 150 7.24 8.33 8.09
CA SER A 150 7.52 9.78 8.02
C SER A 150 7.06 10.56 9.26
N THR A 151 6.06 10.07 9.99
CA THR A 151 5.40 10.85 11.06
C THR A 151 5.54 10.27 12.44
N ILE A 152 5.80 8.97 12.58
CA ILE A 152 5.63 8.31 13.88
C ILE A 152 6.58 8.84 14.94
N GLU A 153 7.86 9.08 14.58
CA GLU A 153 8.86 9.67 15.47
C GLU A 153 8.46 11.11 15.85
N ALA A 154 8.03 11.93 14.89
CA ALA A 154 7.64 13.32 15.12
C ALA A 154 6.37 13.44 15.99
N LEU A 155 5.40 12.55 15.81
CA LEU A 155 4.19 12.49 16.61
C LEU A 155 4.50 12.06 18.05
N HIS A 156 5.34 11.04 18.22
CA HIS A 156 5.73 10.56 19.54
C HIS A 156 6.49 11.63 20.34
N ASP A 157 7.32 12.45 19.69
CA ASP A 157 8.04 13.55 20.34
C ASP A 157 7.11 14.68 20.83
N VAL A 158 6.00 14.92 20.12
CA VAL A 158 5.04 15.99 20.43
C VAL A 158 3.94 15.54 21.38
N TYR A 159 3.53 14.26 21.30
CA TYR A 159 2.50 13.64 22.12
C TYR A 159 3.04 12.43 22.90
N PRO A 160 4.05 12.62 23.78
CA PRO A 160 4.70 11.52 24.49
C PRO A 160 3.76 10.73 25.42
N GLU A 161 2.63 11.32 25.80
CA GLU A 161 1.58 10.69 26.60
C GLU A 161 0.71 9.70 25.80
N VAL A 162 0.72 9.77 24.47
CA VAL A 162 -0.07 8.89 23.60
C VAL A 162 0.76 7.66 23.27
N SER A 163 0.22 6.48 23.59
CA SER A 163 0.91 5.23 23.27
C SER A 163 1.15 5.07 21.76
N MET A 164 2.30 4.50 21.41
CA MET A 164 2.67 4.17 20.03
C MET A 164 1.56 3.40 19.29
N ARG A 165 0.91 2.45 19.98
CA ARG A 165 -0.19 1.66 19.44
C ARG A 165 -1.40 2.52 19.03
N ASN A 166 -1.70 3.57 19.79
CA ASN A 166 -2.79 4.49 19.47
C ASN A 166 -2.42 5.38 18.28
N LEU A 167 -1.18 5.86 18.20
CA LEU A 167 -0.69 6.63 17.05
C LEU A 167 -0.75 5.80 15.75
N GLU A 168 -0.25 4.56 15.79
CA GLU A 168 -0.34 3.63 14.67
C GLU A 168 -1.79 3.40 14.24
N LYS A 169 -2.73 3.28 15.19
CA LYS A 169 -4.15 3.15 14.89
C LYS A 169 -4.69 4.39 14.18
N LEU A 170 -4.40 5.60 14.66
CA LEU A 170 -4.85 6.84 14.01
C LEU A 170 -4.30 7.00 12.60
N ILE A 171 -3.03 6.63 12.39
CA ILE A 171 -2.40 6.65 11.06
C ILE A 171 -3.07 5.62 10.14
N ARG A 172 -3.35 4.43 10.69
CA ARG A 172 -4.07 3.37 9.98
C ARG A 172 -5.46 3.82 9.53
N ASP A 173 -6.24 4.39 10.44
CA ASP A 173 -7.60 4.86 10.17
C ASP A 173 -7.59 5.98 9.12
N SER A 174 -6.60 6.87 9.18
CA SER A 174 -6.40 7.93 8.18
C SER A 174 -6.07 7.36 6.79
N ALA A 175 -5.12 6.44 6.69
CA ALA A 175 -4.76 5.79 5.42
C ALA A 175 -5.96 5.04 4.81
N ARG A 176 -6.72 4.31 5.65
CA ARG A 176 -7.91 3.58 5.22
C ARG A 176 -8.98 4.52 4.66
N ARG A 177 -9.23 5.64 5.36
CA ARG A 177 -10.20 6.65 4.92
C ARG A 177 -9.82 7.21 3.55
N ILE A 178 -8.54 7.51 3.32
CA ILE A 178 -8.05 8.02 2.02
C ILE A 178 -8.35 7.04 0.89
N VAL A 179 -8.10 5.74 1.09
CA VAL A 179 -8.39 4.72 0.06
C VAL A 179 -9.90 4.60 -0.18
N ASN A 180 -10.68 4.48 0.89
CA ASN A 180 -12.12 4.25 0.77
C ASN A 180 -12.86 5.43 0.13
N ILE A 181 -12.44 6.67 0.40
CA ILE A 181 -13.08 7.85 -0.20
C ILE A 181 -12.60 8.07 -1.64
N ASN A 182 -11.31 7.90 -1.90
CA ASN A 182 -10.72 8.40 -3.16
C ASN A 182 -10.46 7.34 -4.22
N LEU A 183 -10.51 6.04 -3.89
CA LEU A 183 -10.07 4.99 -4.82
C LEU A 183 -11.11 3.89 -5.05
N ILE A 184 -12.13 3.77 -4.19
CA ILE A 184 -13.02 2.60 -4.24
C ILE A 184 -13.79 2.49 -5.55
N GLU A 185 -14.26 3.62 -6.10
CA GLU A 185 -14.94 3.65 -7.39
C GLU A 185 -14.00 3.24 -8.53
N ASP A 186 -12.76 3.74 -8.51
CA ASP A 186 -11.79 3.46 -9.58
C ASP A 186 -11.24 2.03 -9.50
N ILE A 187 -11.13 1.47 -8.29
CA ILE A 187 -10.88 0.03 -8.10
C ILE A 187 -11.99 -0.77 -8.75
N GLN A 188 -13.26 -0.43 -8.52
CA GLN A 188 -14.37 -1.15 -9.15
C GLN A 188 -14.37 -1.00 -10.68
N LYS A 189 -14.02 0.19 -11.21
CA LYS A 189 -13.84 0.40 -12.65
C LYS A 189 -12.69 -0.46 -13.21
N LEU A 190 -11.62 -0.67 -12.45
CA LEU A 190 -10.53 -1.57 -12.84
C LEU A 190 -11.03 -3.01 -12.91
N ILE A 191 -11.71 -3.50 -11.87
CA ILE A 191 -12.19 -4.89 -11.81
C ILE A 191 -13.20 -5.18 -12.92
N THR A 192 -14.05 -4.21 -13.26
CA THR A 192 -15.03 -4.33 -14.36
C THR A 192 -14.45 -4.02 -15.74
N GLY A 193 -13.14 -3.76 -15.85
CA GLY A 193 -12.44 -3.52 -17.12
C GLY A 193 -12.72 -2.16 -17.78
N GLN A 194 -13.34 -1.23 -17.06
CA GLN A 194 -13.62 0.13 -17.55
C GLN A 194 -12.35 1.01 -17.57
N ILE A 195 -11.40 0.73 -16.68
CA ILE A 195 -10.06 1.33 -16.70
C ILE A 195 -9.01 0.21 -16.61
N ASN A 196 -7.78 0.52 -16.98
CA ASN A 196 -6.65 -0.39 -16.81
C ASN A 196 -5.78 -0.01 -15.59
N VAL A 197 -4.79 -0.85 -15.28
CA VAL A 197 -3.88 -0.61 -14.13
C VAL A 197 -3.12 0.70 -14.26
N SER A 198 -2.66 1.09 -15.45
CA SER A 198 -1.96 2.37 -15.64
C SER A 198 -2.84 3.58 -15.31
N ASN A 199 -4.14 3.52 -15.65
CA ASN A 199 -5.10 4.55 -15.28
C ASN A 199 -5.26 4.63 -13.75
N LEU A 200 -5.39 3.47 -13.08
CA LEU A 200 -5.51 3.44 -11.63
C LEU A 200 -4.24 3.97 -10.93
N VAL A 201 -3.05 3.62 -11.42
CA VAL A 201 -1.77 4.12 -10.87
C VAL A 201 -1.69 5.64 -10.99
N SER A 202 -2.10 6.20 -12.13
CA SER A 202 -2.17 7.66 -12.31
C SER A 202 -3.14 8.30 -11.33
N ILE A 203 -4.35 7.74 -11.17
CA ILE A 203 -5.37 8.25 -10.25
C ILE A 203 -4.89 8.16 -8.80
N PHE A 204 -4.29 7.03 -8.42
CA PHE A 204 -3.75 6.79 -7.09
C PHE A 204 -2.74 7.86 -6.69
N LYS A 205 -1.79 8.15 -7.59
CA LYS A 205 -0.77 9.17 -7.36
C LYS A 205 -1.37 10.57 -7.29
N ASP A 206 -2.28 10.90 -8.21
CA ASP A 206 -2.96 12.18 -8.23
C ASP A 206 -3.77 12.44 -6.95
N ASN A 207 -4.52 11.44 -6.49
CA ASN A 207 -5.34 11.52 -5.29
C ASN A 207 -4.49 11.56 -4.03
N ALA A 208 -3.39 10.83 -3.97
CA ALA A 208 -2.44 10.94 -2.86
C ALA A 208 -1.83 12.36 -2.75
N ILE A 209 -1.71 13.09 -3.87
CA ILE A 209 -1.21 14.47 -3.90
C ILE A 209 -2.32 15.50 -3.64
N LYS A 210 -3.57 15.20 -4.02
CA LYS A 210 -4.71 16.13 -3.98
C LYS A 210 -5.52 16.11 -2.68
N VAL A 211 -5.22 15.24 -1.71
CA VAL A 211 -5.97 15.23 -0.43
C VAL A 211 -5.89 16.64 0.17
N LYS A 212 -7.02 17.35 0.23
CA LYS A 212 -7.07 18.71 0.78
C LYS A 212 -7.28 18.64 2.28
N VAL A 213 -6.55 19.48 3.01
CA VAL A 213 -6.81 19.75 4.43
C VAL A 213 -8.17 20.46 4.50
N GLY A 214 -9.25 19.69 4.72
CA GLY A 214 -10.63 20.20 4.77
C GLY A 214 -11.73 19.20 4.46
N GLU A 215 -11.42 18.00 3.96
CA GLU A 215 -12.41 16.93 3.69
C GLU A 215 -12.39 15.81 4.76
N PHE A 216 -12.03 16.15 6.01
CA PHE A 216 -11.98 15.22 7.15
C PHE A 216 -13.13 15.42 8.13
#